data_AF-A0A6A7RQE0-F1
#
_entry.id   AF-A0A6A7RQE0-F1
#
_cell.length_a   1.000
_cell.length_b   1.000
_cell.length_c   1.000
_cell.angle_alpha   90.00
_cell.angle_beta   90.00
_cell.angle_gamma   90.00
#
_symmetry.space_group_name_H-M   'P 1'
#
loop_
_entity.id
_entity.type
_entity.pdbx_description
1 polymer ?
#
loop_
_entity_poly.entity_id
_entity_poly.type
_entity_poly.pdbx_seq_one_letter_code
_entity_poly.pdbx_strand_id
1 'polypeptide(L)'
;MPQPRFFAPLLVLTLAACASYPPQGPSVMALPGSGQSFTKFRADDESCRIYANQAIGGATPATTAVDSGVASAAVGTLVGAAVGAAIDGSSGAAVGAGVGL
;
A
#
# COMPACT_ATOMS: atom_id res chain seq x y z
N MET A 1 28.69 -22.75 11.18
CA MET A 1 27.30 -22.50 11.63
C MET A 1 26.85 -21.20 10.97
N PRO A 2 26.02 -21.24 9.91
CA PRO A 2 25.56 -20.02 9.26
C PRO A 2 24.68 -19.24 10.23
N GLN A 3 25.00 -17.96 10.45
CA GLN A 3 24.35 -17.16 11.48
C GLN A 3 22.97 -16.67 11.01
N PRO A 4 21.95 -16.64 11.90
CA PRO A 4 20.57 -16.25 11.56
C PRO A 4 20.44 -14.79 11.10
N ARG A 5 21.47 -13.97 11.33
CA ARG A 5 21.54 -12.54 10.96
C ARG A 5 21.52 -12.32 9.43
N PHE A 6 22.00 -13.29 8.66
CA PHE A 6 22.08 -13.17 7.19
C PHE A 6 20.77 -13.55 6.48
N PHE A 7 19.90 -14.33 7.14
CA PHE A 7 18.64 -14.79 6.57
C PHE A 7 17.48 -13.81 6.70
N ALA A 8 17.52 -12.90 7.69
CA ALA A 8 16.47 -11.92 7.93
C ALA A 8 16.20 -10.94 6.75
N PRO A 9 17.21 -10.28 6.14
CA PRO A 9 16.95 -9.35 5.04
C PRO A 9 16.49 -10.07 3.76
N LEU A 10 16.97 -11.30 3.55
CA LEU A 10 16.56 -12.14 2.42
C LEU A 10 15.07 -12.51 2.52
N LEU A 11 14.59 -12.85 3.72
CA LEU A 11 13.19 -13.17 3.97
C LEU A 11 12.28 -11.98 3.64
N VAL A 12 12.63 -10.77 4.09
CA VAL A 12 11.84 -9.56 3.83
C VAL A 12 11.77 -9.25 2.34
N LEU A 13 12.90 -9.36 1.61
CA LEU A 13 12.90 -9.19 0.16
C LEU A 13 12.01 -10.21 -0.56
N THR A 14 12.02 -11.48 -0.12
CA THR A 14 11.18 -12.52 -0.73
C THR A 14 9.69 -12.31 -0.47
N LEU A 15 9.31 -11.74 0.69
CA LEU A 15 7.91 -11.40 0.98
C LEU A 15 7.44 -10.20 0.17
N ALA A 16 8.27 -9.16 0.04
CA ALA A 16 7.94 -7.97 -0.75
C ALA A 16 7.82 -8.27 -2.25
N ALA A 17 8.56 -9.26 -2.76
CA ALA A 17 8.52 -9.67 -4.17
C ALA A 17 7.15 -10.23 -4.63
N CYS A 18 6.27 -10.61 -3.71
CA CYS A 18 4.95 -11.15 -4.04
C CYS A 18 3.85 -10.07 -4.12
N ALA A 19 4.13 -8.82 -3.71
CA ALA A 19 3.15 -7.74 -3.71
C ALA A 19 3.00 -7.13 -5.13
N SER A 20 1.91 -7.50 -5.82
CA SER A 20 1.58 -6.98 -7.15
C SER A 20 0.61 -5.80 -7.03
N TYR A 21 0.88 -4.69 -7.72
CA TYR A 21 -0.08 -3.58 -7.79
C TYR A 21 -1.36 -4.02 -8.52
N PRO A 22 -2.54 -3.83 -7.92
CA PRO A 22 -3.78 -4.13 -8.62
C PRO A 22 -3.92 -3.20 -9.83
N PRO A 23 -4.42 -3.72 -10.98
CA PRO A 23 -4.66 -2.90 -12.15
C PRO A 23 -5.71 -1.82 -11.85
N GLN A 24 -5.58 -0.69 -12.54
CA GLN A 24 -6.53 0.42 -12.46
C GLN A 24 -7.91 -0.08 -12.93
N GLY A 25 -8.91 -0.09 -12.07
CA GLY A 25 -10.24 -0.57 -12.46
C GLY A 25 -11.27 -0.48 -11.33
N PRO A 26 -12.57 -0.52 -11.68
CA PRO A 26 -13.63 -0.50 -10.69
C PRO A 26 -13.61 -1.80 -9.87
N SER A 27 -13.60 -1.67 -8.55
CA SER A 27 -13.70 -2.78 -7.60
C SER A 27 -15.12 -3.36 -7.51
N VAL A 28 -16.11 -2.66 -8.06
CA VAL A 28 -17.51 -3.06 -8.15
C VAL A 28 -18.03 -2.90 -9.57
N MET A 29 -18.73 -3.91 -10.07
CA MET A 29 -19.28 -3.88 -11.42
C MET A 29 -20.55 -3.01 -11.43
N ALA A 30 -20.57 -1.98 -12.28
CA ALA A 30 -21.78 -1.20 -12.57
C ALA A 30 -22.44 -1.72 -13.85
N LEU A 31 -23.74 -2.00 -13.79
CA LEU A 31 -24.55 -2.45 -14.94
C LEU A 31 -25.62 -1.41 -15.29
N PRO A 32 -26.09 -1.38 -16.55
CA PRO A 32 -27.25 -0.56 -16.94
C PRO A 32 -28.48 -0.94 -16.11
N GLY A 33 -29.28 0.06 -15.74
CA GLY A 33 -30.58 -0.17 -15.13
C GLY A 33 -31.54 -0.90 -16.08
N SER A 34 -32.57 -1.55 -15.53
CA SER A 34 -33.60 -2.23 -16.33
C SER A 34 -34.28 -1.25 -17.29
N GLY A 35 -34.35 -1.62 -18.57
CA GLY A 35 -34.91 -0.78 -19.64
C GLY A 35 -33.99 0.33 -20.18
N GLN A 36 -32.75 0.44 -19.70
CA GLN A 36 -31.78 1.44 -20.18
C GLN A 36 -30.92 0.90 -21.32
N SER A 37 -30.62 1.74 -22.33
CA SER A 37 -29.75 1.34 -23.43
C SER A 37 -28.27 1.30 -23.00
N PHE A 38 -27.53 0.31 -23.50
CA PHE A 38 -26.11 0.15 -23.18
C PHE A 38 -25.27 1.36 -23.60
N THR A 39 -25.59 1.98 -24.73
CA THR A 39 -24.88 3.15 -25.24
C THR A 39 -25.03 4.35 -24.30
N LYS A 40 -26.23 4.55 -23.74
CA LYS A 40 -26.48 5.62 -22.77
C LYS A 40 -25.73 5.34 -21.46
N PHE A 41 -25.82 4.12 -20.94
CA PHE A 41 -25.06 3.72 -19.77
C PHE A 41 -23.56 3.96 -19.95
N ARG A 42 -23.00 3.64 -21.12
CA ARG A 42 -21.57 3.82 -21.39
C ARG A 42 -21.10 5.28 -21.35
N ALA A 43 -21.91 6.21 -21.88
CA ALA A 43 -21.63 7.65 -21.85
C ALA A 43 -21.78 8.25 -20.44
N ASP A 44 -22.73 7.72 -19.66
CA ASP A 44 -22.91 8.13 -18.26
C ASP A 44 -21.78 7.55 -17.38
N ASP A 45 -21.34 6.30 -17.62
CA ASP A 45 -20.25 5.62 -16.88
C ASP A 45 -18.90 6.32 -17.05
N GLU A 46 -18.54 6.75 -18.27
CA GLU A 46 -17.29 7.50 -18.49
C GLU A 46 -17.30 8.84 -17.75
N SER A 47 -18.43 9.56 -17.78
CA SER A 47 -18.60 10.84 -17.06
C SER A 47 -18.54 10.64 -15.55
N CYS A 48 -19.19 9.58 -15.06
CA CYS A 48 -19.19 9.19 -13.65
C CYS A 48 -17.76 8.87 -13.17
N ARG A 49 -16.97 8.13 -13.95
CA ARG A 49 -15.57 7.82 -13.62
C ARG A 49 -14.68 9.05 -13.57
N ILE A 50 -14.86 9.98 -14.51
CA ILE A 50 -14.12 11.24 -14.52
C ILE A 50 -14.46 12.08 -13.28
N TYR A 51 -15.75 12.17 -12.92
CA TYR A 51 -16.18 12.86 -11.70
C TYR A 51 -15.64 12.18 -10.44
N ALA A 52 -15.75 10.86 -10.34
CA ALA A 52 -15.28 10.09 -9.19
C ALA A 52 -13.77 10.27 -8.97
N ASN A 53 -12.98 10.19 -10.04
CA ASN A 53 -11.54 10.46 -9.98
C ASN A 53 -11.23 11.87 -9.46
N GLN A 54 -11.97 12.88 -9.91
CA GLN A 54 -11.80 14.25 -9.42
C GLN A 54 -12.21 14.40 -7.95
N ALA A 55 -13.31 13.74 -7.54
CA ALA A 55 -13.82 13.79 -6.17
C ALA A 55 -12.84 13.20 -5.15
N ILE A 56 -12.05 12.19 -5.54
CA ILE A 56 -10.98 11.60 -4.71
C ILE A 56 -9.62 12.30 -4.90
N GLY A 57 -9.58 13.45 -5.59
CA GLY A 57 -8.35 14.22 -5.81
C GLY A 57 -7.36 13.58 -6.79
N GLY A 58 -7.83 12.71 -7.68
CA GLY A 58 -6.99 12.00 -8.66
C GLY A 58 -6.13 10.88 -8.06
N ALA A 59 -6.38 10.50 -6.80
CA ALA A 59 -5.66 9.43 -6.15
C ALA A 59 -5.85 8.10 -6.90
N THR A 60 -4.75 7.48 -7.30
CA THR A 60 -4.75 6.18 -7.95
C THR A 60 -4.50 5.08 -6.91
N PRO A 61 -4.99 3.85 -7.13
CA PRO A 61 -4.65 2.72 -6.27
C PRO A 61 -3.12 2.52 -6.17
N ALA A 62 -2.38 2.89 -7.22
CA ALA A 62 -0.93 2.90 -7.21
C ALA A 62 -0.34 3.86 -6.17
N THR A 63 -0.72 5.13 -6.22
CA THR A 63 -0.24 6.16 -5.28
C THR A 63 -0.68 5.86 -3.86
N THR A 64 -1.93 5.43 -3.65
CA THR A 64 -2.46 5.14 -2.31
C THR A 64 -1.73 3.99 -1.63
N ALA A 65 -1.29 2.96 -2.38
CA ALA A 65 -0.54 1.87 -1.76
C ALA A 65 0.92 2.26 -1.44
N VAL A 66 1.54 3.17 -2.21
CA VAL A 66 2.83 3.76 -1.82
C VAL A 66 2.68 4.56 -0.54
N ASP A 67 1.70 5.46 -0.47
CA ASP A 67 1.46 6.29 0.73
C ASP A 67 1.19 5.43 1.96
N SER A 68 0.38 4.37 1.80
CA SER A 68 0.09 3.42 2.88
C SER A 68 1.36 2.66 3.31
N GLY A 69 2.19 2.25 2.35
CA GLY A 69 3.48 1.59 2.64
C GLY A 69 4.44 2.51 3.39
N VAL A 70 4.55 3.77 2.98
CA VAL A 70 5.38 4.78 3.67
C VAL A 70 4.83 5.06 5.07
N ALA A 71 3.51 5.18 5.22
CA ALA A 71 2.88 5.36 6.52
C ALA A 71 3.14 4.16 7.45
N SER A 72 3.03 2.93 6.94
CA SER A 72 3.37 1.72 7.70
C SER A 72 4.85 1.66 8.07
N ALA A 73 5.76 2.03 7.15
CA ALA A 73 7.19 2.11 7.43
C ALA A 73 7.51 3.17 8.49
N ALA A 74 6.84 4.32 8.45
CA ALA A 74 7.00 5.38 9.45
C ALA A 74 6.50 4.94 10.84
N VAL A 75 5.36 4.25 10.90
CA VAL A 75 4.85 3.69 12.16
C VAL A 75 5.77 2.58 12.67
N GLY A 76 6.20 1.67 11.81
CA GLY A 76 7.06 0.56 12.18
C GLY A 76 8.46 1.02 12.60
N THR A 77 9.05 2.03 11.94
CA THR A 77 10.31 2.66 12.38
C THR A 77 10.19 3.30 13.76
N LEU A 78 9.10 4.04 14.03
CA LEU A 78 8.87 4.64 15.34
C LEU A 78 8.75 3.58 16.44
N VAL A 79 7.93 2.56 16.21
CA VAL A 79 7.72 1.46 17.16
C VAL A 79 9.02 0.67 17.35
N GLY A 80 9.69 0.31 16.26
CA GLY A 80 10.96 -0.41 16.27
C GLY A 80 12.05 0.37 16.99
N ALA A 81 12.15 1.68 16.75
CA ALA A 81 13.10 2.56 17.45
C ALA A 81 12.80 2.62 18.94
N ALA A 82 11.53 2.78 19.34
CA ALA A 82 11.14 2.86 20.74
C ALA A 82 11.45 1.55 21.49
N VAL A 83 11.09 0.40 20.90
CA VAL A 83 11.36 -0.92 21.48
C VAL A 83 12.86 -1.18 21.53
N GLY A 84 13.59 -0.89 20.46
CA GLY A 84 15.04 -1.01 20.41
C GLY A 84 15.75 -0.13 21.43
N ALA A 85 15.26 1.11 21.62
CA ALA A 85 15.78 2.04 22.61
C ALA A 85 15.63 1.53 24.05
N ALA A 86 14.50 0.89 24.35
CA ALA A 86 14.25 0.32 25.66
C ALA A 86 15.19 -0.86 25.99
N ILE A 87 15.69 -1.56 24.96
CA ILE A 87 16.56 -2.75 25.15
C ILE A 87 18.03 -2.34 25.27
N ASP A 88 18.54 -1.49 24.37
CA ASP A 88 19.98 -1.20 24.27
C ASP A 88 20.29 0.29 24.04
N GLY A 89 19.37 1.18 24.42
CA GLY A 89 19.55 2.62 24.28
C GLY A 89 19.67 3.07 22.82
N SER A 90 20.55 4.03 22.53
CA SER A 90 20.67 4.62 21.19
C SER A 90 21.09 3.62 20.10
N SER A 91 21.93 2.64 20.43
CA SER A 91 22.33 1.56 19.52
C SER A 91 21.15 0.67 19.15
N GLY A 92 20.36 0.27 20.14
CA GLY A 92 19.14 -0.51 19.93
C GLY A 92 18.07 0.28 19.17
N ALA A 93 17.96 1.59 19.40
CA ALA A 93 17.04 2.46 18.68
C ALA A 93 17.33 2.50 17.17
N ALA A 94 18.60 2.60 16.78
CA ALA A 94 19.00 2.62 15.37
C ALA A 94 18.71 1.27 14.69
N VAL A 95 19.03 0.16 15.35
CA VAL A 95 18.76 -1.19 14.83
C VAL A 95 17.25 -1.46 14.75
N GLY A 96 16.51 -1.10 15.80
CA GLY A 96 15.07 -1.28 15.86
C GLY A 96 14.33 -0.41 14.85
N ALA A 97 14.76 0.84 14.63
CA ALA A 97 14.27 1.67 13.53
C ALA A 97 14.53 0.99 12.19
N GLY A 98 15.76 0.50 11.97
CA GLY A 98 16.22 -0.16 10.75
C GLY A 98 15.50 -1.47 10.40
N VAL A 99 14.90 -2.14 11.39
CA VAL A 99 14.11 -3.37 11.19
C VAL A 99 12.62 -3.06 11.07
N GLY A 100 12.18 -1.90 11.56
CA GLY A 100 10.77 -1.51 11.60
C GLY A 100 10.25 -0.79 10.35
N LEU A 101 11.12 -0.32 9.44
CA LEU A 101 10.68 0.25 8.16
C LEU A 101 10.11 -0.80 7.19
#